data_AF-A0A954F3Z5-F1
#
_entry.id   AF-A0A954F3Z5-F1
#
_cell.length_a   1.000
_cell.length_b   1.000
_cell.length_c   1.000
_cell.angle_alpha   90.00
_cell.angle_beta   90.00
_cell.angle_gamma   90.00
#
_symmetry.space_group_name_H-M   'P 1'
#
loop_
_entity.id
_entity.type
_entity.pdbx_description
1 polymer ?
#
loop_
_entity_poly.entity_id
_entity_poly.type
_entity_poly.pdbx_seq_one_letter_code
_entity_poly.pdbx_strand_id
1 'polypeptide(L)'
;MRCHNGSLHDDYSGPGMENPHPVEGVATILCTGCHGGNPDGADALASHVPPPPEIGDRDNQDGNAHAYFNRLTQTGIDRFADYQVNGVDYSALDYLQFINPGDVRVTQDGRACGACHEAHVE
;
A
#
# COMPACT_ATOMS: atom_id res chain seq x y z
N MET A 1 -1.19 -15.85 -4.00
CA MET A 1 0.09 -15.16 -3.79
C MET A 1 0.74 -15.63 -2.49
N ARG A 2 2.04 -15.37 -2.26
CA ARG A 2 2.64 -15.53 -0.94
C ARG A 2 2.70 -14.15 -0.28
N CYS A 3 1.92 -13.94 0.78
CA CYS A 3 1.91 -12.68 1.51
C CYS A 3 3.25 -12.46 2.24
N HIS A 4 3.54 -11.24 2.71
CA HIS A 4 4.78 -10.92 3.44
C HIS A 4 4.98 -11.82 4.68
N ASN A 5 3.91 -12.38 5.22
CA ASN A 5 3.91 -13.33 6.34
C ASN A 5 4.25 -14.78 5.94
N GLY A 6 4.59 -15.02 4.68
CA GLY A 6 4.92 -16.34 4.15
C GLY A 6 3.71 -17.24 3.94
N SER A 7 2.49 -16.76 4.25
CA SER A 7 1.21 -17.46 4.11
C SER A 7 0.76 -17.50 2.65
N LEU A 8 -0.04 -18.53 2.32
CA LEU A 8 -0.81 -18.62 1.07
C LEU A 8 -2.25 -18.14 1.25
N HIS A 9 -2.62 -17.76 2.48
CA HIS A 9 -3.91 -17.16 2.79
C HIS A 9 -3.80 -15.64 2.67
N ASP A 10 -4.87 -15.02 2.19
CA ASP A 10 -4.98 -13.56 2.04
C ASP A 10 -5.29 -12.88 3.39
N ASP A 11 -4.67 -13.34 4.47
CA ASP A 11 -4.72 -12.72 5.79
C ASP A 11 -3.32 -12.28 6.23
N TYR A 12 -3.29 -11.41 7.25
CA TYR A 12 -2.07 -10.88 7.83
C TYR A 12 -1.36 -11.86 8.78
N SER A 13 -2.03 -12.92 9.21
CA SER A 13 -1.55 -13.78 10.29
C SER A 13 -0.36 -14.64 9.84
N GLY A 14 0.76 -14.57 10.56
CA GLY A 14 1.87 -15.48 10.34
C GLY A 14 3.04 -15.27 11.30
N PRO A 15 4.16 -15.98 11.11
CA PRO A 15 5.30 -15.86 12.01
C PRO A 15 5.81 -14.41 12.13
N GLY A 16 5.65 -13.82 13.32
CA GLY A 16 6.05 -12.44 13.60
C GLY A 16 5.09 -11.35 13.14
N MET A 17 3.89 -11.70 12.64
CA MET A 17 2.85 -10.74 12.27
C MET A 17 1.47 -11.19 12.76
N GLU A 18 0.78 -10.27 13.41
CA GLU A 18 -0.60 -10.47 13.86
C GLU A 18 -1.58 -9.81 12.90
N ASN A 19 -2.79 -10.36 12.81
CA ASN A 19 -3.85 -9.72 12.05
C ASN A 19 -4.22 -8.38 12.71
N PRO A 20 -4.33 -7.27 11.97
CA PRO A 20 -4.79 -6.00 12.52
C PRO A 20 -6.24 -6.03 13.01
N HIS A 21 -7.02 -7.05 12.60
CA HIS A 21 -8.35 -7.36 13.12
C HIS A 21 -8.34 -8.70 13.89
N PRO A 22 -7.67 -8.80 15.05
CA PRO A 22 -7.58 -10.05 15.81
C PRO A 22 -8.84 -10.32 16.67
N VAL A 23 -9.84 -9.44 16.61
CA VAL A 23 -11.01 -9.45 17.49
C VAL A 23 -12.07 -10.41 16.98
N GLU A 24 -12.55 -11.28 17.87
CA GLU A 24 -13.61 -12.24 17.57
C GLU A 24 -14.88 -11.53 17.08
N GLY A 25 -15.45 -12.03 15.99
CA GLY A 25 -16.65 -11.45 15.37
C GLY A 25 -16.40 -10.32 14.37
N VAL A 26 -15.15 -9.87 14.20
CA VAL A 26 -14.76 -8.94 13.13
C VAL A 26 -14.24 -9.74 11.93
N ALA A 27 -14.72 -9.40 10.73
CA ALA A 27 -14.26 -10.06 9.51
C ALA A 27 -12.76 -9.83 9.32
N THR A 28 -12.04 -10.89 8.95
CA THR A 28 -10.64 -10.78 8.54
C THR A 28 -10.54 -9.87 7.31
N ILE A 29 -9.75 -8.81 7.42
CA ILE A 29 -9.47 -7.95 6.28
C ILE A 29 -8.49 -8.65 5.33
N LEU A 30 -8.80 -8.61 4.04
CA LEU A 30 -7.88 -9.06 3.00
C LEU A 30 -6.70 -8.07 2.90
N CYS A 31 -5.54 -8.55 2.46
CA CYS A 31 -4.37 -7.69 2.26
C CYS A 31 -4.69 -6.49 1.36
N THR A 32 -5.40 -6.71 0.25
CA THR A 32 -5.80 -5.65 -0.68
C THR A 32 -6.93 -4.76 -0.17
N GLY A 33 -7.74 -5.24 0.78
CA GLY A 33 -8.71 -4.39 1.48
C GLY A 33 -8.02 -3.31 2.33
N CYS A 34 -6.84 -3.61 2.86
CA CYS A 34 -6.05 -2.66 3.65
C CYS A 34 -5.02 -1.89 2.79
N HIS A 35 -4.18 -2.60 2.05
CA HIS A 35 -3.09 -2.03 1.24
C HIS A 35 -3.52 -1.56 -0.17
N GLY A 36 -4.75 -1.84 -0.62
CA GLY A 36 -5.13 -1.61 -2.01
C GLY A 36 -4.40 -2.57 -2.97
N GLY A 37 -4.10 -2.13 -4.18
CA GLY A 37 -3.55 -2.98 -5.23
C GLY A 37 -4.63 -3.84 -5.92
N ASN A 38 -4.20 -4.84 -6.68
CA ASN A 38 -5.10 -5.67 -7.48
C ASN A 38 -5.36 -7.02 -6.80
N PRO A 39 -6.58 -7.29 -6.29
CA PRO A 39 -6.92 -8.56 -5.64
C PRO A 39 -6.92 -9.75 -6.59
N ASP A 40 -7.09 -9.51 -7.90
CA ASP A 40 -7.18 -10.55 -8.92
C ASP A 40 -5.81 -10.87 -9.56
N GLY A 41 -4.73 -10.28 -9.03
CA GLY A 41 -3.38 -10.51 -9.52
C GLY A 41 -2.92 -11.95 -9.27
N ALA A 42 -2.45 -12.62 -10.32
CA ALA A 42 -1.97 -14.01 -10.23
C ALA A 42 -0.63 -14.14 -9.48
N ASP A 43 0.13 -13.05 -9.36
CA ASP A 43 1.41 -12.97 -8.69
C ASP A 43 1.64 -11.61 -8.01
N ALA A 44 2.78 -11.46 -7.34
CA ALA A 44 3.15 -10.24 -6.64
C ALA A 44 3.18 -9.03 -7.57
N LEU A 45 3.76 -9.18 -8.77
CA LEU A 45 3.88 -8.08 -9.71
C LEU A 45 2.50 -7.61 -10.20
N ALA A 46 1.61 -8.54 -10.52
CA ALA A 46 0.25 -8.26 -10.99
C ALA A 46 -0.67 -7.69 -9.89
N SER A 47 -0.30 -7.86 -8.62
CA SER A 47 -1.07 -7.38 -7.46
C SER A 47 -0.55 -6.07 -6.88
N HIS A 48 0.72 -5.75 -7.14
CA HIS A 48 1.40 -4.56 -6.62
C HIS A 48 0.85 -3.26 -7.24
N VAL A 49 1.00 -2.17 -6.49
CA VAL A 49 0.92 -0.81 -7.02
C VAL A 49 2.33 -0.36 -7.40
N PRO A 50 2.57 0.02 -8.68
CA PRO A 50 3.88 0.50 -9.10
C PRO A 50 4.23 1.84 -8.41
N PRO A 51 5.51 2.14 -8.16
CA PRO A 51 5.90 3.42 -7.62
C PRO A 51 5.62 4.56 -8.63
N PRO A 52 5.27 5.78 -8.17
CA PRO A 52 5.23 6.97 -9.01
C PRO A 52 6.57 7.23 -9.70
N PRO A 53 6.59 7.92 -10.85
CA PRO A 53 7.83 8.22 -11.60
C PRO A 53 8.91 8.92 -10.77
N GLU A 54 8.52 9.77 -9.83
CA GLU A 54 9.43 10.51 -8.93
C GLU A 54 10.15 9.62 -7.90
N ILE A 55 9.64 8.41 -7.67
CA ILE A 55 10.24 7.38 -6.80
C ILE A 55 10.93 6.31 -7.66
N GLY A 56 10.29 5.86 -8.74
CA GLY A 56 10.81 4.83 -9.63
C GLY A 56 11.13 3.50 -8.94
N ASP A 57 11.77 2.60 -9.69
CA ASP A 57 12.21 1.29 -9.17
C ASP A 57 13.52 1.39 -8.36
N ARG A 58 14.00 0.22 -7.88
CA ARG A 58 15.23 0.13 -7.07
C ARG A 58 16.47 0.54 -7.86
N ASP A 59 16.57 0.13 -9.12
CA ASP A 59 17.72 0.44 -9.97
C ASP A 59 17.82 1.96 -10.20
N ASN A 60 16.70 2.65 -10.40
CA ASN A 60 16.65 4.11 -10.43
C ASN A 60 17.06 4.70 -9.08
N GLN A 61 16.56 4.19 -7.95
CA GLN A 61 16.89 4.70 -6.62
C GLN A 61 18.39 4.57 -6.29
N ASP A 62 19.06 3.52 -6.75
CA ASP A 62 20.50 3.32 -6.53
C ASP A 62 21.36 4.38 -7.23
N GLY A 63 20.93 4.83 -8.42
CA GLY A 63 21.62 5.87 -9.20
C GLY A 63 21.09 7.30 -8.98
N ASN A 64 19.93 7.46 -8.34
CA ASN A 64 19.22 8.71 -8.22
C ASN A 64 18.89 9.01 -6.75
N ALA A 65 19.74 9.81 -6.12
CA ALA A 65 19.57 10.20 -4.73
C ALA A 65 18.22 10.89 -4.46
N HIS A 66 17.69 11.65 -5.41
CA HIS A 66 16.40 12.31 -5.24
C HIS A 66 15.26 11.28 -5.18
N ALA A 67 15.25 10.32 -6.09
CA ALA A 67 14.27 9.22 -6.08
C ALA A 67 14.37 8.38 -4.80
N TYR A 68 15.60 8.09 -4.34
CA TYR A 68 15.84 7.42 -3.07
C TYR A 68 15.28 8.22 -1.87
N PHE A 69 15.53 9.53 -1.80
CA PHE A 69 15.00 10.36 -0.72
C PHE A 69 13.47 10.48 -0.77
N ASN A 70 12.87 10.54 -1.97
CA ASN A 70 11.41 10.50 -2.13
C ASN A 70 10.84 9.18 -1.59
N ARG A 71 11.49 8.04 -1.89
CA ARG A 71 11.10 6.73 -1.33
C ARG A 71 11.20 6.70 0.19
N LEU A 72 12.31 7.19 0.73
CA LEU A 72 12.64 7.12 2.15
C LEU A 72 11.71 8.00 2.99
N THR A 73 11.43 9.21 2.52
CA THR A 73 10.71 10.22 3.30
C THR A 73 9.21 10.23 3.04
N GLN A 74 8.78 9.87 1.82
CA GLN A 74 7.39 9.97 1.37
C GLN A 74 6.80 11.40 1.50
N THR A 75 7.66 12.40 1.71
CA THR A 75 7.26 13.79 1.92
C THR A 75 6.74 14.36 0.62
N GLY A 76 5.54 14.94 0.65
CA GLY A 76 4.93 15.55 -0.53
C GLY A 76 4.49 14.56 -1.62
N ILE A 77 4.50 13.25 -1.34
CA ILE A 77 3.98 12.23 -2.28
C ILE A 77 2.53 12.52 -2.70
N ASP A 78 1.72 13.10 -1.81
CA ASP A 78 0.34 13.57 -2.06
C ASP A 78 0.25 14.68 -3.12
N ARG A 79 1.38 15.22 -3.57
CA ARG A 79 1.47 16.26 -4.61
C ARG A 79 1.93 15.74 -5.95
N PHE A 80 2.30 14.48 -6.06
CA PHE A 80 2.63 13.88 -7.35
C PHE A 80 1.37 13.75 -8.20
N ALA A 81 1.55 13.89 -9.51
CA ALA A 81 0.45 13.71 -10.44
C ALA A 81 0.04 12.24 -10.51
N ASP A 82 -1.22 12.00 -10.88
CA ASP A 82 -1.64 10.67 -11.29
C ASP A 82 -0.81 10.22 -12.50
N TYR A 83 -0.53 8.92 -12.55
CA TYR A 83 0.38 8.31 -13.50
C TYR A 83 -0.21 7.01 -14.02
N GLN A 84 0.23 6.64 -15.22
CA GLN A 84 -0.23 5.43 -15.87
C GLN A 84 0.91 4.43 -16.01
N VAL A 85 0.63 3.17 -15.66
CA VAL A 85 1.56 2.06 -15.86
C VAL A 85 0.80 0.92 -16.54
N ASN A 86 1.30 0.47 -17.69
CA ASN A 86 0.68 -0.60 -18.49
C ASN A 86 -0.81 -0.38 -18.79
N GLY A 87 -1.24 0.88 -18.98
CA GLY A 87 -2.62 1.23 -19.29
C GLY A 87 -3.56 1.26 -18.07
N VAL A 88 -3.03 1.12 -16.85
CA VAL A 88 -3.77 1.29 -15.59
C VAL A 88 -3.36 2.61 -14.96
N ASP A 89 -4.35 3.42 -14.61
CA ASP A 89 -4.14 4.70 -13.93
C ASP A 89 -4.00 4.47 -12.43
N TYR A 90 -3.02 5.17 -11.83
CA TYR A 90 -2.72 5.13 -10.41
C TYR A 90 -2.53 6.55 -9.90
N SER A 91 -2.95 6.78 -8.66
CA SER A 91 -2.61 7.96 -7.89
C SER A 91 -1.42 7.70 -6.99
N ALA A 92 -0.80 8.78 -6.51
CA ALA A 92 0.25 8.70 -5.52
C ALA A 92 -0.26 8.15 -4.16
N LEU A 93 -1.54 8.37 -3.85
CA LEU A 93 -2.19 7.80 -2.67
C LEU A 93 -2.40 6.28 -2.78
N ASP A 94 -2.63 5.74 -3.98
CA ASP A 94 -2.71 4.28 -4.17
C ASP A 94 -1.39 3.62 -3.81
N TYR A 95 -0.27 4.22 -4.26
CA TYR A 95 1.05 3.72 -3.89
C TYR A 95 1.35 3.92 -2.40
N LEU A 96 0.97 5.07 -1.83
CA LEU A 96 1.16 5.33 -0.40
C LEU A 96 0.36 4.34 0.47
N GLN A 97 -0.90 4.07 0.13
CA GLN A 97 -1.71 3.04 0.79
C GLN A 97 -1.04 1.67 0.69
N PHE A 98 -0.50 1.33 -0.48
CA PHE A 98 0.16 0.05 -0.71
C PHE A 98 1.36 -0.17 0.21
N ILE A 99 2.21 0.83 0.38
CA ILE A 99 3.43 0.73 1.20
C ILE A 99 3.21 1.07 2.68
N ASN A 100 2.18 1.85 3.00
CA ASN A 100 1.90 2.39 4.33
C ASN A 100 0.39 2.69 4.49
N PRO A 101 -0.46 1.66 4.68
CA PRO A 101 -1.92 1.84 4.75
C PRO A 101 -2.37 2.60 6.01
N GLY A 102 -1.49 2.75 7.02
CA GLY A 102 -1.74 3.55 8.21
C GLY A 102 -1.31 5.01 8.09
N ASP A 103 -0.83 5.46 6.93
CA ASP A 103 -0.47 6.86 6.71
C ASP A 103 -1.71 7.75 6.89
N VAL A 104 -1.57 8.84 7.66
CA VAL A 104 -2.68 9.75 7.97
C VAL A 104 -3.32 10.35 6.71
N ARG A 105 -2.57 10.52 5.63
CA ARG A 105 -3.10 11.02 4.35
C ARG A 105 -4.01 10.00 3.67
N VAL A 106 -3.68 8.70 3.80
CA VAL A 106 -4.50 7.60 3.29
C VAL A 106 -5.77 7.46 4.13
N THR A 107 -5.64 7.50 5.46
CA THR A 107 -6.80 7.35 6.35
C THR A 107 -7.73 8.56 6.31
N GLN A 108 -7.22 9.78 6.14
CA GLN A 108 -8.02 11.00 5.92
C GLN A 108 -8.82 10.97 4.62
N ASP A 109 -8.34 10.25 3.60
CA ASP A 109 -9.09 10.02 2.35
C ASP A 109 -10.13 8.89 2.47
N GLY A 110 -10.38 8.38 3.69
CA GLY A 110 -11.34 7.31 3.93
C GLY A 110 -10.89 5.94 3.41
N ARG A 111 -9.59 5.75 3.19
CA ARG A 111 -9.01 4.48 2.70
C ARG A 111 -8.41 3.67 3.86
N ALA A 112 -8.15 2.38 3.61
CA ALA A 112 -7.55 1.47 4.57
C ALA A 112 -8.27 1.51 5.93
N CYS A 113 -7.54 1.75 7.04
CA CYS A 113 -8.14 1.88 8.37
C CYS A 113 -9.18 3.01 8.46
N GLY A 114 -9.00 4.10 7.69
CA GLY A 114 -9.92 5.23 7.66
C GLY A 114 -11.33 4.85 7.20
N ALA A 115 -11.47 3.82 6.36
CA ALA A 115 -12.76 3.34 5.86
C ALA A 115 -13.68 2.78 6.97
N CYS A 116 -13.11 2.35 8.10
CA CYS A 116 -13.85 1.76 9.22
C CYS A 116 -13.65 2.51 10.55
N HIS A 117 -12.64 3.37 10.65
CA HIS A 117 -12.21 4.03 11.88
C HIS A 117 -12.19 5.57 11.77
N GLU A 118 -13.22 6.14 11.13
CA GLU A 118 -13.37 7.59 10.89
C GLU A 118 -13.31 8.46 12.18
N ALA A 119 -13.65 7.89 13.35
CA ALA A 119 -13.69 8.62 14.63
C ALA A 119 -12.31 8.92 15.25
N HIS A 120 -11.20 8.51 14.61
CA HIS A 120 -9.83 8.71 15.13
C HIS A 120 -8.99 9.68 14.31
N VAL A 121 -9.62 10.44 13.40
CA VAL A 121 -8.93 11.32 12.43
C VAL A 121 -8.81 12.77 12.90
N GLU A 122 -8.98 13.04 14.21
CA GLU A 122 -8.82 14.38 14.82
C GLU A 122 -7.37 14.72 15.19
#